data_AF-A0A9D2THQ6-F1
#
_entry.id   AF-A0A9D2THQ6-F1
#
_cell.length_a   1.000
_cell.length_b   1.000
_cell.length_c   1.000
_cell.angle_alpha   90.00
_cell.angle_beta   90.00
_cell.angle_gamma   90.00
#
_symmetry.space_group_name_H-M   'P 1'
#
loop_
_entity.id
_entity.type
_entity.pdbx_description
1 polymer ?
#
loop_
_entity_poly.entity_id
_entity_poly.type
_entity_poly.pdbx_seq_one_letter_code
_entity_poly.pdbx_strand_id
1 'polypeptide(L)'
;MPPAPSGEIVQLGIIGVLLLLLLFYGGTMWMSVVISRKKENADDYMTAGNRIGFGVSAASMTATWIWASSMYASVTAGYTYGVSGPIHYGLWGALMILFIYPFGKRIR
;
A
#
# COMPACT_ATOMS: atom_id res chain seq x y z
N MET A 1 -1.85 32.60 6.21
CA MET A 1 -2.75 31.60 5.61
C MET A 1 -2.53 31.61 4.12
N PRO A 2 -2.06 30.52 3.50
CA PRO A 2 -2.10 30.42 2.05
C PRO A 2 -3.58 30.48 1.60
N PRO A 3 -3.88 31.15 0.47
CA PRO A 3 -5.23 31.19 -0.07
C PRO A 3 -5.73 29.78 -0.38
N ALA A 4 -7.00 29.49 -0.07
CA ALA A 4 -7.62 28.23 -0.43
C ALA A 4 -7.52 28.04 -1.95
N PRO A 5 -7.00 26.90 -2.44
CA PRO A 5 -6.87 26.69 -3.87
C PRO A 5 -8.27 26.70 -4.50
N SER A 6 -8.54 27.69 -5.34
CA SER A 6 -9.75 27.83 -6.15
C SER A 6 -9.73 26.90 -7.37
N GLY A 7 -9.14 25.72 -7.21
CA GLY A 7 -9.20 24.65 -8.19
C GLY A 7 -10.47 23.86 -7.95
N GLU A 8 -11.24 23.60 -9.00
CA GLU A 8 -12.26 22.55 -9.01
C GLU A 8 -11.63 21.29 -8.41
N ILE A 9 -12.02 20.94 -7.18
CA ILE A 9 -11.75 19.60 -6.66
C ILE A 9 -12.47 18.70 -7.66
N VAL A 10 -11.72 17.93 -8.45
CA VAL A 10 -12.30 16.94 -9.38
C VAL A 10 -13.04 15.93 -8.51
N GLN A 11 -14.30 16.24 -8.23
CA GLN A 11 -15.18 15.39 -7.46
C GLN A 11 -15.59 14.29 -8.40
N LEU A 12 -15.03 13.10 -8.20
CA LEU A 12 -15.46 11.90 -8.91
C LEU A 12 -16.98 11.80 -8.77
N GLY A 13 -17.67 11.84 -9.90
CA GLY A 13 -19.11 11.63 -9.93
C GLY A 13 -19.45 10.28 -9.30
N ILE A 14 -20.68 10.13 -8.80
CA ILE A 14 -21.16 8.92 -8.11
C ILE A 14 -20.83 7.65 -8.91
N ILE A 15 -20.98 7.71 -10.23
CA ILE A 15 -20.66 6.60 -11.15
C ILE A 15 -19.17 6.23 -11.09
N GLY A 16 -18.27 7.23 -11.08
CA GLY A 16 -16.83 6.99 -10.99
C GLY A 16 -16.41 6.36 -9.67
N VAL A 17 -17.01 6.79 -8.56
CA VAL A 17 -16.77 6.18 -7.23
C VAL A 17 -17.25 4.73 -7.19
N LEU A 18 -18.46 4.45 -7.72
CA LEU A 18 -18.99 3.10 -7.78
C LEU A 18 -18.15 2.18 -8.65
N LEU A 19 -17.66 2.66 -9.80
CA LEU A 19 -16.75 1.92 -10.66
C LEU A 19 -15.43 1.61 -9.95
N LEU A 20 -14.84 2.60 -9.26
CA LEU A 20 -13.59 2.41 -8.51
C LEU A 20 -13.77 1.35 -7.41
N LEU A 21 -14.86 1.43 -6.65
CA LEU A 21 -15.18 0.45 -5.62
C LEU A 21 -15.35 -0.94 -6.22
N LEU A 22 -16.17 -1.09 -7.27
CA LEU A 22 -16.38 -2.38 -7.92
C LEU A 22 -15.08 -2.98 -8.48
N LEU A 23 -14.24 -2.17 -9.13
CA LEU A 23 -12.96 -2.63 -9.68
C LEU A 23 -11.98 -3.06 -8.58
N PHE A 24 -11.76 -2.19 -7.59
CA PHE A 24 -10.71 -2.41 -6.60
C PHE A 24 -11.15 -3.39 -5.51
N TYR A 25 -12.33 -3.19 -4.93
CA TYR A 25 -12.87 -4.09 -3.91
C TYR A 25 -13.37 -5.40 -4.53
N GLY A 26 -14.16 -5.33 -5.60
CA GLY A 26 -14.65 -6.53 -6.28
C GLY A 26 -13.52 -7.37 -6.88
N GLY A 27 -12.52 -6.73 -7.49
CA GLY A 27 -11.34 -7.41 -8.04
C GLY A 27 -10.51 -8.11 -6.96
N THR A 28 -10.19 -7.42 -5.85
CA THR A 28 -9.44 -8.02 -4.74
C THR A 28 -10.22 -9.14 -4.07
N MET A 29 -11.52 -8.95 -3.81
CA MET A 29 -12.39 -9.98 -3.24
C MET A 29 -12.50 -11.21 -4.13
N TRP A 30 -12.68 -11.03 -5.44
CA TRP A 30 -12.72 -12.15 -6.37
C TRP A 30 -11.40 -12.92 -6.38
N MET A 31 -10.27 -12.22 -6.41
CA MET A 31 -8.94 -12.83 -6.28
C MET A 31 -8.81 -13.63 -4.98
N SER A 32 -9.24 -13.07 -3.85
CA SER A 32 -9.23 -13.76 -2.56
C SER A 32 -10.08 -15.03 -2.57
N VAL A 33 -11.28 -15.01 -3.15
CA VAL A 33 -12.16 -16.18 -3.25
C VAL A 33 -11.54 -17.27 -4.12
N VAL A 34 -10.92 -16.91 -5.25
CA VAL A 34 -10.25 -17.87 -6.14
C VAL A 34 -9.08 -18.54 -5.42
N ILE A 35 -8.28 -17.77 -4.66
CA ILE A 35 -7.17 -18.31 -3.87
C ILE A 35 -7.67 -19.19 -2.73
N SER A 36 -8.72 -18.76 -2.02
CA SER A 36 -9.29 -19.47 -0.87
C SER A 36 -9.88 -20.85 -1.20
N ARG A 37 -10.20 -21.13 -2.47
CA ARG A 37 -10.69 -22.46 -2.91
C ARG A 37 -9.60 -23.53 -2.95
N LYS A 38 -8.34 -23.17 -2.77
CA LYS A 38 -7.24 -24.14 -2.66
C LYS A 38 -7.26 -24.83 -1.30
N LYS A 39 -7.22 -26.16 -1.29
CA LYS A 39 -7.00 -26.94 -0.07
C LYS A 39 -5.51 -26.91 0.26
N GLU A 40 -5.13 -26.05 1.19
CA GLU A 40 -3.76 -25.95 1.72
C GLU A 40 -3.77 -26.36 3.20
N ASN A 41 -2.68 -26.95 3.69
CA ASN A 41 -2.53 -27.27 5.10
C ASN A 41 -2.36 -25.97 5.91
N ALA A 42 -2.67 -25.97 7.21
CA ALA A 42 -2.62 -24.75 8.03
C ALA A 42 -1.23 -24.10 8.04
N ASP A 43 -0.17 -24.91 8.09
CA ASP A 43 1.21 -24.43 8.05
C ASP A 43 1.57 -23.81 6.68
N ASP A 44 1.08 -24.41 5.59
CA ASP A 44 1.27 -23.90 4.23
C ASP A 44 0.49 -22.60 4.01
N TYR A 45 -0.72 -22.47 4.56
CA TYR A 45 -1.52 -21.25 4.48
C TYR A 45 -0.88 -20.07 5.24
N MET A 46 -0.22 -20.35 6.37
CA MET A 46 0.44 -19.31 7.18
C MET A 46 1.85 -18.93 6.69
N THR A 47 2.60 -19.89 6.17
CA THR A 47 3.99 -19.66 5.74
C THR A 47 4.15 -19.56 4.22
N ALA A 48 3.06 -19.73 3.46
CA ALA A 48 3.08 -19.93 2.02
C ALA A 48 4.09 -21.02 1.59
N GLY A 49 4.26 -22.04 2.44
CA GLY A 49 5.24 -23.11 2.31
C GLY A 49 6.69 -22.64 2.19
N ASN A 50 7.05 -21.47 2.74
CA ASN A 50 8.37 -20.84 2.60
C ASN A 50 8.84 -20.59 1.16
N ARG A 51 7.92 -20.64 0.18
CA ARG A 51 8.21 -20.56 -1.26
C ARG A 51 8.14 -19.14 -1.83
N ILE A 52 7.65 -18.17 -1.07
CA ILE A 52 7.56 -16.77 -1.53
C ILE A 52 8.96 -16.14 -1.56
N GLY A 53 9.32 -15.60 -2.73
CA GLY A 53 10.58 -14.90 -2.96
C GLY A 53 10.63 -13.55 -2.25
N PHE A 54 11.86 -13.07 -1.99
CA PHE A 54 12.12 -11.84 -1.24
C PHE A 54 11.35 -10.62 -1.73
N GLY A 55 11.28 -10.39 -3.04
CA GLY A 55 10.63 -9.21 -3.61
C GLY A 55 9.14 -9.14 -3.28
N VAL A 56 8.43 -10.27 -3.33
CA VAL A 56 6.99 -10.33 -3.02
C VAL A 56 6.76 -10.15 -1.53
N SER A 57 7.59 -10.74 -0.67
CA SER A 57 7.51 -10.56 0.78
C SER A 57 7.79 -9.11 1.21
N ALA A 58 8.82 -8.48 0.63
CA ALA A 58 9.16 -7.08 0.90
C ALA A 58 8.07 -6.12 0.40
N ALA A 59 7.53 -6.36 -0.79
CA ALA A 59 6.41 -5.59 -1.32
C ALA A 59 5.15 -5.71 -0.45
N SER A 60 4.82 -6.92 0.04
CA SER A 60 3.68 -7.14 0.93
C SER A 60 3.82 -6.40 2.27
N MET A 61 5.02 -6.44 2.87
CA MET A 61 5.32 -5.68 4.10
C MET A 61 5.20 -4.16 3.87
N THR A 62 5.69 -3.68 2.73
CA THR A 62 5.60 -2.27 2.33
C THR A 62 4.14 -1.85 2.14
N ALA A 63 3.34 -2.68 1.46
CA ALA A 63 1.93 -2.44 1.21
C ALA A 63 1.10 -2.37 2.49
N THR A 64 1.43 -3.17 3.50
CA THR A 64 0.73 -3.18 4.80
C THR A 64 1.01 -1.92 5.62
N TRP A 65 2.19 -1.31 5.43
CA TRP A 65 2.62 -0.16 6.22
C TRP A 65 2.17 1.18 5.63
N ILE A 66 1.86 1.23 4.34
CA ILE A 66 1.37 2.45 3.69
C ILE A 66 -0.12 2.62 3.99
N TRP A 67 -0.43 3.60 4.84
CA TRP A 67 -1.80 3.99 5.14
C TRP A 67 -2.25 5.19 4.30
N ALA A 68 -3.57 5.30 4.10
CA ALA A 68 -4.18 6.45 3.42
C ALA A 68 -3.81 7.78 4.07
N SER A 69 -3.66 7.82 5.40
CA SER A 69 -3.19 9.00 6.14
C SER A 69 -1.76 9.39 5.78
N SER A 70 -0.86 8.41 5.64
CA SER A 70 0.53 8.66 5.22
C SER A 70 0.60 9.23 3.80
N MET A 71 -0.24 8.73 2.90
CA MET A 71 -0.38 9.26 1.53
C MET A 71 -0.92 10.70 1.55
N TYR A 72 -1.95 10.97 2.35
CA TYR A 72 -2.50 12.31 2.50
C TYR A 72 -1.46 13.29 3.03
N ALA A 73 -0.76 12.93 4.11
CA ALA A 73 0.30 13.76 4.69
C ALA A 73 1.45 14.03 3.71
N SER A 74 1.83 13.04 2.90
CA SER A 74 2.83 13.20 1.83
C SER A 74 2.41 14.23 0.78
N VAL A 75 1.16 14.18 0.32
CA VAL A 75 0.60 15.14 -0.64
C VAL A 75 0.53 16.54 -0.03
N THR A 76 0.07 16.67 1.22
CA THR A 76 0.03 17.96 1.93
C THR A 76 1.44 18.54 2.09
N ALA A 77 2.42 17.72 2.50
CA ALA A 77 3.81 18.13 2.60
C ALA A 77 4.40 18.52 1.24
N GLY A 78 3.98 17.86 0.15
CA GLY A 78 4.34 18.23 -1.22
C GLY A 78 3.79 19.59 -1.63
N TYR A 79 2.58 19.92 -1.20
CA TYR A 79 1.99 21.22 -1.45
C TYR A 79 2.71 22.34 -0.68
N THR A 80 3.12 22.09 0.58
CA THR A 80 3.74 23.12 1.43
C THR A 80 5.26 23.26 1.26
N TYR A 81 5.97 22.14 1.07
CA TYR A 81 7.44 22.08 1.04
C TYR A 81 7.99 21.68 -0.34
N GLY A 82 7.12 21.59 -1.36
CA GLY A 82 7.49 21.15 -2.70
C GLY A 82 7.92 19.68 -2.73
N VAL A 83 8.75 19.34 -3.72
CA VAL A 83 9.21 17.96 -3.96
C VAL A 83 9.91 17.32 -2.74
N SER A 84 10.44 18.14 -1.82
CA SER A 84 11.08 17.66 -0.60
C SER A 84 10.13 16.92 0.36
N GLY A 85 8.83 17.27 0.39
CA GLY A 85 7.84 16.66 1.27
C GLY A 85 7.61 15.18 0.98
N PRO A 86 7.20 14.81 -0.26
CA PRO A 86 7.00 13.43 -0.66
C PRO A 86 8.29 12.62 -0.64
N ILE A 87 9.43 13.23 -0.97
CA ILE A 87 10.74 12.56 -0.84
C ILE A 87 11.02 12.26 0.62
N HIS A 88 10.78 13.17 1.56
CA HIS A 88 11.01 12.94 2.98
C HIS A 88 10.13 11.80 3.51
N TYR A 89 8.83 11.84 3.24
CA TYR A 89 7.89 10.79 3.66
C TYR A 89 8.22 9.42 3.01
N GLY A 90 8.52 9.42 1.72
CA GLY A 90 8.88 8.21 0.98
C GLY A 90 10.24 7.63 1.39
N LEU A 91 11.23 8.47 1.63
CA LEU A 91 12.58 8.08 2.04
C LEU A 91 12.57 7.44 3.43
N TRP A 92 11.88 8.04 4.41
CA TRP A 92 11.74 7.44 5.74
C TRP A 92 11.00 6.09 5.68
N GLY A 93 9.96 5.99 4.85
CA GLY A 93 9.27 4.71 4.63
C GLY A 93 10.15 3.64 4.00
N ALA A 94 10.92 3.98 2.97
CA ALA A 94 11.84 3.08 2.31
C ALA A 94 13.00 2.63 3.22
N LEU A 95 13.52 3.54 4.06
CA LEU A 95 14.58 3.23 5.02
C LEU A 95 14.12 2.22 6.08
N MET A 96 12.88 2.28 6.55
CA MET A 96 12.37 1.30 7.52
C MET A 96 12.38 -0.13 6.97
N ILE A 97 12.02 -0.31 5.70
CA ILE A 97 12.06 -1.63 5.04
C ILE A 97 13.50 -2.11 4.86
N LEU A 98 14.43 -1.19 4.55
CA LEU A 98 15.87 -1.49 4.48
C LEU A 98 16.44 -1.93 5.84
N PHE A 99 15.95 -1.36 6.95
CA PHE A 99 16.38 -1.74 8.30
C PHE A 99 15.71 -3.01 8.83
N ILE A 100 14.48 -3.32 8.43
CA ILE A 100 13.79 -4.58 8.77
C ILE A 100 14.34 -5.75 7.95
N TYR A 101 14.87 -5.49 6.74
CA TYR A 101 15.50 -6.47 5.85
C TYR A 101 16.49 -7.45 6.53
N PRO A 102 17.52 -7.00 7.29
CA PRO A 102 18.45 -7.90 7.97
C PRO A 102 17.80 -8.76 9.05
N PHE A 103 16.72 -8.28 9.69
CA PHE A 103 15.97 -9.07 10.68
C PHE A 103 15.12 -10.14 10.01
N GLY A 104 14.44 -9.81 8.91
CA GLY A 104 13.67 -10.78 8.12
C GLY A 104 14.53 -11.91 7.54
N LYS A 105 15.80 -11.62 7.19
CA LYS A 105 16.73 -12.64 6.68
C LYS A 105 17.19 -13.63 7.77
N ARG A 106 17.20 -13.23 9.04
CA ARG A 106 17.65 -14.07 10.17
C ARG A 106 16.55 -15.00 10.74
N ILE A 107 15.28 -14.75 10.39
CA ILE A 107 14.11 -15.48 10.91
C ILE A 107 13.64 -16.57 9.93
N ARG A 108 14.28 -16.70 8.76
CA ARG A 108 14.10 -17.83 7.84
C ARG A 108 15.02 -18.98 8.20
#